data_AF-A0AAD4I6T2-F1
#
_entry.id   AF-A0AAD4I6T2-F1
#
_cell.length_a   1.000
_cell.length_b   1.000
_cell.length_c   1.000
_cell.angle_alpha   90.00
_cell.angle_beta   90.00
_cell.angle_gamma   90.00
#
_symmetry.space_group_name_H-M   'P 1'
#
loop_
_entity.id
_entity.type
_entity.pdbx_description
1 polymer ?
#
loop_
_entity_poly.entity_id
_entity_poly.type
_entity_poly.pdbx_seq_one_letter_code
_entity_poly.pdbx_strand_id
1 'polypeptide(L)'
;MADVSIADSTPESRRSREEEEWPDIDVDSDTSEGAEAIRRADAAFEASIERSLQRQREQEPGSGSIPKELYVKARDHQDQLTQEERQLLLTRGDVAGKALACPDSLTTDEIHDLLFWPPPDVLRANVQQATGGALSTAGELFAKAKHALGRGQFDTEVNDEECQLLERAFHPKDDPTYLMGRMMGLLGSPGYGAAWTLMSNRVGMDGAVMQAASTRFNPILRALRDEPPPVRQQKAELMHSMESNRQQFLSGNVTEEEFLTRDRELTGSFRSLTAHLYPPAPPPRWPGAVQWPGPPRPIPRPSSDDEFGYGPWPKTFDRRGAFTIFRDETDLRGLDVQPGWHFLPEEQKKSYRVRAEASRRAAWAEFESTLANTPPSTRMENYLWFGTLTKKGIERRLTLKEIITGFEMFRDEQPEGTGLAYQEVVARWEALTKKQREAYDERAWAIHREAYAALPPDYLKTLCRERGDPGPWES
;
A
#
# COMPACT_ATOMS: atom_id res chain seq x y z
N MET A 1 -23.44 -37.11 -58.34
CA MET A 1 -22.20 -36.78 -57.61
C MET A 1 -22.58 -35.74 -56.57
N ALA A 2 -22.50 -36.17 -55.30
CA ALA A 2 -22.59 -35.46 -54.02
C ALA A 2 -23.54 -34.25 -53.85
N ASP A 3 -24.72 -34.55 -53.27
CA ASP A 3 -25.45 -33.69 -52.34
C ASP A 3 -24.60 -33.46 -51.09
N VAL A 4 -24.44 -32.21 -50.66
CA VAL A 4 -23.93 -31.89 -49.32
C VAL A 4 -24.88 -30.89 -48.66
N SER A 5 -25.73 -31.47 -47.82
CA SER A 5 -26.53 -30.80 -46.79
C SER A 5 -25.60 -30.16 -45.75
N ILE A 6 -25.69 -28.85 -45.56
CA ILE A 6 -25.17 -28.16 -44.38
C ILE A 6 -26.35 -27.56 -43.64
N ALA A 7 -26.85 -28.33 -42.69
CA ALA A 7 -27.59 -27.81 -41.55
C ALA A 7 -26.94 -28.44 -40.32
N ASP A 8 -26.20 -27.66 -39.55
CA ASP A 8 -26.24 -27.80 -38.10
C ASP A 8 -25.93 -26.45 -37.45
N SER A 9 -26.96 -25.85 -36.89
CA SER A 9 -26.92 -24.60 -36.15
C SER A 9 -26.86 -24.97 -34.67
N THR A 10 -25.67 -24.92 -34.08
CA THR A 10 -25.51 -25.13 -32.63
C THR A 10 -26.07 -23.92 -31.87
N PRO A 11 -26.96 -24.11 -30.87
CA PRO A 11 -27.65 -23.03 -30.18
C PRO A 11 -26.87 -22.40 -29.00
N GLU A 12 -25.53 -22.41 -29.01
CA GLU A 12 -24.71 -21.92 -27.88
C GLU A 12 -24.14 -20.51 -28.04
N SER A 13 -24.31 -19.86 -29.19
CA SER A 13 -23.80 -18.48 -29.42
C SER A 13 -24.78 -17.36 -29.01
N ARG A 14 -25.92 -17.71 -28.38
CA ARG A 14 -26.95 -16.75 -27.94
C ARG A 14 -27.12 -16.71 -26.41
N ARG A 15 -26.04 -16.81 -25.63
CA ARG A 15 -26.05 -16.15 -24.32
C ARG A 15 -25.90 -14.66 -24.57
N SER A 16 -27.06 -14.03 -24.65
CA SER A 16 -27.29 -12.60 -24.54
C SER A 16 -26.22 -11.96 -23.66
N ARG A 17 -25.50 -11.02 -24.27
CA ARG A 17 -24.94 -9.85 -23.61
C ARG A 17 -26.15 -9.11 -23.04
N GLU A 18 -26.63 -9.55 -21.87
CA GLU A 18 -27.54 -8.75 -21.05
C GLU A 18 -26.71 -7.52 -20.69
N GLU A 19 -26.96 -6.42 -21.41
CA GLU A 19 -26.52 -5.10 -20.99
C GLU A 19 -27.06 -4.92 -19.58
N GLU A 20 -26.14 -4.82 -18.63
CA GLU A 20 -26.46 -4.63 -17.22
C GLU A 20 -27.24 -3.32 -17.12
N GLU A 21 -28.56 -3.42 -16.95
CA GLU A 21 -29.49 -2.30 -16.95
C GLU A 21 -29.24 -1.49 -15.67
N TRP A 22 -28.33 -0.52 -15.78
CA TRP A 22 -28.04 0.43 -14.71
C TRP A 22 -29.28 1.32 -14.50
N PRO A 23 -29.79 1.45 -13.26
CA PRO A 23 -30.97 2.27 -13.01
C PRO A 23 -30.68 3.74 -13.33
N ASP A 24 -31.60 4.41 -14.03
CA ASP A 24 -31.53 5.86 -14.29
C ASP A 24 -31.49 6.63 -12.96
N ILE A 25 -30.41 7.40 -12.74
CA ILE A 25 -30.15 8.16 -11.51
C ILE A 25 -30.88 9.51 -11.50
N ASP A 26 -31.58 9.88 -12.58
CA ASP A 26 -32.31 11.15 -12.72
C ASP A 26 -33.65 11.21 -11.96
N VAL A 27 -33.77 10.44 -10.87
CA VAL A 27 -34.95 10.44 -9.98
C VAL A 27 -34.69 11.40 -8.81
N ASP A 28 -35.63 12.30 -8.54
CA ASP A 28 -35.57 13.25 -7.42
C ASP A 28 -35.31 12.53 -6.09
N SER A 29 -34.14 12.77 -5.51
CA SER A 29 -33.64 12.11 -4.30
C SER A 29 -34.48 12.35 -3.06
N ASP A 30 -35.31 13.40 -3.07
CA ASP A 30 -36.19 13.76 -1.94
C ASP A 30 -37.49 12.95 -1.95
N THR A 31 -37.72 12.15 -2.99
CA THR A 31 -38.85 11.21 -3.06
C THR A 31 -38.47 9.84 -2.51
N SER A 32 -39.46 9.11 -1.97
CA SER A 32 -39.24 7.72 -1.52
C SER A 32 -38.77 6.82 -2.67
N GLU A 33 -39.17 7.14 -3.90
CA GLU A 33 -38.76 6.43 -5.11
C GLU A 33 -37.29 6.72 -5.47
N GLY A 34 -36.84 7.98 -5.35
CA GLY A 34 -35.43 8.35 -5.52
C GLY A 34 -34.53 7.73 -4.45
N ALA A 35 -34.96 7.71 -3.18
CA ALA A 35 -34.22 7.04 -2.11
C ALA A 35 -34.12 5.52 -2.31
N GLU A 36 -35.13 4.87 -2.91
CA GLU A 36 -35.04 3.45 -3.30
C GLU A 36 -34.19 3.24 -4.55
N ALA A 37 -34.21 4.15 -5.52
CA ALA A 37 -33.36 4.10 -6.70
C ALA A 37 -31.88 4.21 -6.32
N ILE A 38 -31.52 5.13 -5.41
CA ILE A 38 -30.16 5.28 -4.87
C ILE A 38 -29.73 3.98 -4.14
N ARG A 39 -30.60 3.40 -3.29
CA ARG A 39 -30.28 2.13 -2.61
C ARG A 39 -30.07 0.97 -3.59
N ARG A 40 -30.85 0.90 -4.67
CA ARG A 40 -30.67 -0.11 -5.72
C ARG A 40 -29.39 0.12 -6.52
N ALA A 41 -29.06 1.37 -6.83
CA ALA A 41 -27.82 1.73 -7.52
C ALA A 41 -26.59 1.40 -6.65
N ASP A 42 -26.62 1.73 -5.36
CA ASP A 42 -25.54 1.42 -4.42
C ASP A 42 -25.35 -0.10 -4.27
N ALA A 43 -26.44 -0.88 -4.16
CA ALA A 43 -26.37 -2.34 -4.10
C ALA A 43 -25.86 -2.99 -5.40
N ALA A 44 -26.31 -2.48 -6.57
CA ALA A 44 -25.82 -2.94 -7.87
C ALA A 44 -24.32 -2.66 -8.05
N PHE A 45 -23.88 -1.50 -7.57
CA PHE A 45 -22.49 -1.07 -7.57
C PHE A 45 -21.61 -1.94 -6.66
N GLU A 46 -22.03 -2.21 -5.42
CA GLU A 46 -21.31 -3.12 -4.51
C GLU A 46 -21.21 -4.54 -5.11
N ALA A 47 -22.30 -5.02 -5.72
CA ALA A 47 -22.32 -6.31 -6.40
C ALA A 47 -21.41 -6.36 -7.64
N SER A 48 -21.16 -5.23 -8.32
CA SER A 48 -20.22 -5.18 -9.46
C SER A 48 -18.77 -5.25 -8.98
N ILE A 49 -18.44 -4.55 -7.88
CA ILE A 49 -17.14 -4.63 -7.21
C ILE A 49 -16.85 -6.06 -6.77
N GLU A 50 -17.78 -6.70 -6.06
CA GLU A 50 -17.61 -8.06 -5.55
C GLU A 50 -17.39 -9.06 -6.68
N ARG A 51 -18.16 -8.96 -7.77
CA ARG A 51 -17.97 -9.79 -8.97
C ARG A 51 -16.62 -9.54 -9.65
N SER A 52 -16.10 -8.32 -9.65
CA SER A 52 -14.77 -8.04 -10.20
C SER A 52 -13.65 -8.63 -9.33
N LEU A 53 -13.77 -8.52 -7.99
CA LEU A 53 -12.82 -9.14 -7.06
C LEU A 53 -12.84 -10.66 -7.16
N GLN A 54 -14.04 -11.25 -7.32
CA GLN A 54 -14.20 -12.68 -7.51
C GLN A 54 -13.58 -13.15 -8.83
N ARG A 55 -13.81 -12.43 -9.94
CA ARG A 55 -13.14 -12.73 -11.22
C ARG A 55 -11.62 -12.61 -11.12
N GLN A 56 -11.11 -11.65 -10.35
CA GLN A 56 -9.67 -11.51 -10.11
C GLN A 56 -9.10 -12.72 -9.35
N ARG A 57 -9.81 -13.20 -8.31
CA ARG A 57 -9.44 -14.40 -7.55
C ARG A 57 -9.50 -15.68 -8.40
N GLU A 58 -10.46 -15.76 -9.32
CA GLU A 58 -10.63 -16.91 -10.23
C GLU A 58 -9.65 -16.90 -11.40
N GLN A 59 -9.20 -15.71 -11.83
CA GLN A 59 -8.21 -15.54 -12.90
C GLN A 59 -6.76 -15.58 -12.41
N GLU A 60 -6.49 -15.50 -11.11
CA GLU A 60 -5.19 -15.82 -10.54
C GLU A 60 -4.94 -17.33 -10.68
N PRO A 61 -4.14 -17.79 -11.67
CA PRO A 61 -3.92 -19.21 -11.88
C PRO A 61 -3.02 -19.68 -10.76
N GLY A 62 -3.60 -20.30 -9.72
CA GLY A 62 -2.91 -21.08 -8.70
C GLY A 62 -1.51 -20.60 -8.35
N SER A 63 -1.34 -19.30 -8.05
CA SER A 63 -0.03 -18.73 -7.77
C SER A 63 0.47 -19.30 -6.45
N GLY A 64 1.18 -20.42 -6.53
CA GLY A 64 2.15 -20.77 -5.51
C GLY A 64 3.04 -19.55 -5.38
N SER A 65 2.85 -18.78 -4.32
CA SER A 65 3.57 -17.52 -4.16
C SER A 65 5.05 -17.80 -4.33
N ILE A 66 5.73 -17.06 -5.21
CA ILE A 66 7.17 -17.24 -5.42
C ILE A 66 7.85 -17.18 -4.04
N PRO A 67 8.52 -18.25 -3.59
CA PRO A 67 9.12 -18.31 -2.26
C PRO A 67 10.09 -17.16 -2.04
N LYS A 68 10.13 -16.60 -0.83
CA LYS A 68 10.99 -15.45 -0.51
C LYS A 68 12.46 -15.78 -0.72
N GLU A 69 12.83 -17.03 -0.44
CA GLU A 69 14.17 -17.59 -0.58
C GLU A 69 14.61 -17.55 -2.04
N LEU A 70 13.67 -17.73 -3.00
CA LEU A 70 13.99 -17.66 -4.41
C LEU A 70 14.35 -16.24 -4.84
N TYR A 71 13.69 -15.21 -4.29
CA TYR A 71 14.08 -13.82 -4.55
C TYR A 71 15.49 -13.51 -4.02
N VAL A 72 15.84 -14.03 -2.84
CA VAL A 72 17.17 -13.87 -2.26
C VAL A 72 18.22 -14.60 -3.11
N LYS A 73 17.96 -15.87 -3.47
CA LYS A 73 18.83 -16.65 -4.36
C LYS A 73 19.02 -15.95 -5.70
N ALA A 74 17.95 -15.44 -6.30
CA ALA A 74 18.04 -14.69 -7.56
C ALA A 74 18.84 -13.39 -7.42
N ARG A 75 18.82 -12.72 -6.27
CA ARG A 75 19.66 -11.54 -6.04
C ARG A 75 21.14 -11.91 -5.91
N ASP A 76 21.46 -12.93 -5.14
CA ASP A 76 22.84 -13.21 -4.69
C ASP A 76 23.58 -14.24 -5.55
N HIS A 77 22.85 -15.13 -6.21
CA HIS A 77 23.35 -16.33 -6.89
C HIS A 77 22.65 -16.57 -8.24
N GLN A 78 22.66 -15.55 -9.10
CA GLN A 78 22.05 -15.59 -10.45
C GLN A 78 22.50 -16.78 -11.30
N ASP A 79 23.75 -17.21 -11.16
CA ASP A 79 24.37 -18.33 -11.86
C ASP A 79 23.85 -19.69 -11.38
N GLN A 80 23.26 -19.77 -10.19
CA GLN A 80 22.75 -21.00 -9.57
C GLN A 80 21.24 -21.21 -9.74
N LEU A 81 20.56 -20.31 -10.45
CA LEU A 81 19.14 -20.44 -10.75
C LEU A 81 18.89 -21.53 -11.79
N THR A 82 18.02 -22.51 -11.47
CA THR A 82 17.55 -23.52 -12.44
C THR A 82 16.58 -22.90 -13.45
N GLN A 83 16.28 -23.61 -14.54
CA GLN A 83 15.35 -23.11 -15.55
C GLN A 83 13.92 -23.00 -14.99
N GLU A 84 13.52 -23.92 -14.13
CA GLU A 84 12.21 -23.91 -13.47
C GLU A 84 12.08 -22.72 -12.52
N GLU A 85 13.14 -22.41 -11.76
CA GLU A 85 13.22 -21.23 -10.91
C GLU A 85 13.13 -19.93 -11.70
N ARG A 86 13.82 -19.84 -12.84
CA ARG A 86 13.71 -18.68 -13.76
C ARG A 86 12.29 -18.56 -14.31
N GLN A 87 11.68 -19.67 -14.73
CA GLN A 87 10.31 -19.66 -15.24
C GLN A 87 9.32 -19.23 -14.16
N LEU A 88 9.51 -19.67 -12.91
CA LEU A 88 8.70 -19.25 -11.76
C LEU A 88 8.87 -17.76 -11.45
N LEU A 89 10.07 -17.20 -11.59
CA LEU A 89 10.28 -15.75 -11.46
C LEU A 89 9.60 -14.96 -12.58
N LEU A 90 9.56 -15.52 -13.80
CA LEU A 90 8.87 -14.92 -14.95
C LEU A 90 7.35 -14.97 -14.82
N THR A 91 6.75 -15.93 -14.09
CA THR A 91 5.29 -15.95 -13.88
C THR A 91 4.77 -14.75 -13.12
N ARG A 92 5.66 -13.99 -12.45
CA ARG A 92 5.35 -12.70 -11.84
C ARG A 92 4.83 -11.67 -12.86
N GLY A 93 5.28 -11.75 -14.12
CA GLY A 93 4.76 -10.93 -15.22
C GLY A 93 5.16 -9.45 -15.21
N ASP A 94 6.14 -9.04 -14.40
CA ASP A 94 6.64 -7.67 -14.36
C ASP A 94 8.16 -7.58 -14.58
N VAL A 95 8.67 -6.35 -14.73
CA VAL A 95 10.10 -6.08 -14.94
C VAL A 95 10.97 -6.60 -13.79
N ALA A 96 10.47 -6.60 -12.55
CA ALA A 96 11.21 -7.17 -11.42
C ALA A 96 11.38 -8.69 -11.54
N GLY A 97 10.34 -9.41 -11.95
CA GLY A 97 10.39 -10.84 -12.25
C GLY A 97 11.39 -11.14 -13.36
N LYS A 98 11.35 -10.36 -14.46
CA LYS A 98 12.31 -10.47 -15.57
C LYS A 98 13.74 -10.17 -15.12
N ALA A 99 13.96 -9.14 -14.32
CA ALA A 99 15.27 -8.77 -13.78
C ALA A 99 15.88 -9.87 -12.91
N LEU A 100 15.04 -10.52 -12.09
CA LEU A 100 15.46 -11.63 -11.24
C LEU A 100 15.62 -12.94 -12.01
N ALA A 101 14.86 -13.15 -13.09
CA ALA A 101 14.97 -14.36 -13.89
C ALA A 101 16.15 -14.29 -14.86
N CYS A 102 16.34 -13.17 -15.56
CA CYS A 102 17.29 -13.00 -16.66
C CYS A 102 17.74 -11.52 -16.75
N PRO A 103 18.61 -11.03 -15.85
CA PRO A 103 18.96 -9.61 -15.77
C PRO A 103 19.57 -9.05 -17.05
N ASP A 104 20.33 -9.87 -17.78
CA ASP A 104 20.99 -9.46 -19.03
C ASP A 104 20.00 -9.35 -20.22
N SER A 105 18.74 -9.76 -20.04
CA SER A 105 17.68 -9.62 -21.05
C SER A 105 16.88 -8.31 -20.94
N LEU A 106 17.17 -7.49 -19.92
CA LEU A 106 16.53 -6.21 -19.73
C LEU A 106 16.99 -5.21 -20.79
N THR A 107 16.03 -4.51 -21.37
CA THR A 107 16.28 -3.33 -22.21
C THR A 107 16.67 -2.14 -21.34
N THR A 108 17.26 -1.10 -21.96
CA THR A 108 17.62 0.12 -21.26
C THR A 108 16.41 0.78 -20.58
N ASP A 109 15.26 0.81 -21.25
CA ASP A 109 14.04 1.41 -20.69
C ASP A 109 13.53 0.62 -19.48
N GLU A 110 13.59 -0.71 -19.52
CA GLU A 110 13.23 -1.56 -18.37
C GLU A 110 14.18 -1.36 -17.18
N ILE A 111 15.48 -1.17 -17.43
CA ILE A 111 16.45 -0.83 -16.38
C ILE A 111 16.08 0.51 -15.73
N HIS A 112 15.73 1.51 -16.55
CA HIS A 112 15.36 2.83 -16.06
C HIS A 112 14.04 2.81 -15.27
N ASP A 113 13.02 2.10 -15.74
CA ASP A 113 11.76 1.92 -14.99
C ASP A 113 12.01 1.21 -13.65
N LEU A 114 12.79 0.12 -13.65
CA LEU A 114 13.11 -0.62 -12.43
C LEU A 114 13.86 0.24 -11.40
N LEU A 115 14.80 1.08 -11.84
CA LEU A 115 15.64 1.93 -10.99
C LEU A 115 15.00 3.30 -10.67
N PHE A 116 13.80 3.58 -11.19
CA PHE A 116 13.14 4.88 -11.07
C PHE A 116 13.98 6.02 -11.64
N TRP A 117 14.61 5.76 -12.78
CA TRP A 117 15.37 6.76 -13.51
C TRP A 117 14.49 7.38 -14.60
N PRO A 118 14.69 8.67 -14.93
CA PRO A 118 14.06 9.27 -16.09
C PRO A 118 14.59 8.62 -17.38
N PRO A 119 13.95 8.83 -18.55
CA PRO A 119 14.43 8.29 -19.82
C PRO A 119 15.93 8.54 -20.08
N PRO A 120 16.65 7.67 -20.81
CA PRO A 120 18.11 7.71 -20.91
C PRO A 120 18.71 9.03 -21.40
N ASP A 121 18.04 9.70 -22.33
CA ASP A 121 18.39 11.02 -22.84
C ASP A 121 18.21 12.11 -21.77
N VAL A 122 17.10 12.08 -21.04
CA VAL A 122 16.82 13.00 -19.93
C VAL A 122 17.81 12.79 -18.79
N LEU A 123 18.09 11.55 -18.40
CA LEU A 123 19.10 11.23 -17.39
C LEU A 123 20.47 11.79 -17.77
N ARG A 124 20.90 11.55 -19.02
CA ARG A 124 22.18 12.07 -19.54
C ARG A 124 22.22 13.59 -19.47
N ALA A 125 21.17 14.27 -19.92
CA ALA A 125 21.09 15.73 -19.88
C ALA A 125 21.18 16.26 -18.44
N ASN A 126 20.48 15.64 -17.50
CA ASN A 126 20.51 16.03 -16.09
C ASN A 126 21.92 15.85 -15.49
N VAL A 127 22.58 14.72 -15.75
CA VAL A 127 23.95 14.46 -15.28
C VAL A 127 24.94 15.46 -15.89
N GLN A 128 24.86 15.72 -17.20
CA GLN A 128 25.71 16.71 -17.85
C GLN A 128 25.48 18.10 -17.26
N GLN A 129 24.23 18.49 -17.03
CA GLN A 129 23.91 19.78 -16.43
C GLN A 129 24.54 19.92 -15.04
N ALA A 130 24.29 18.98 -14.12
CA ALA A 130 24.78 19.06 -12.73
C ALA A 130 26.30 18.95 -12.60
N THR A 131 26.97 18.38 -13.60
CA THR A 131 28.43 18.18 -13.61
C THR A 131 29.15 19.19 -14.51
N GLY A 132 28.44 20.17 -15.09
CA GLY A 132 29.02 21.12 -16.05
C GLY A 132 29.58 20.45 -17.32
N GLY A 133 29.04 19.29 -17.68
CA GLY A 133 29.44 18.47 -18.83
C GLY A 133 30.62 17.54 -18.56
N ALA A 134 31.15 17.51 -17.33
CA ALA A 134 32.30 16.66 -17.00
C ALA A 134 31.97 15.16 -17.03
N LEU A 135 30.73 14.79 -16.67
CA LEU A 135 30.23 13.41 -16.71
C LEU A 135 28.96 13.35 -17.58
N SER A 136 28.65 12.15 -18.06
CA SER A 136 27.52 11.92 -18.97
C SER A 136 26.61 10.75 -18.58
N THR A 137 27.02 9.94 -17.60
CA THR A 137 26.28 8.74 -17.19
C THR A 137 26.07 8.69 -15.67
N ALA A 138 25.02 7.98 -15.25
CA ALA A 138 24.78 7.68 -13.84
C ALA A 138 25.96 6.94 -13.19
N GLY A 139 26.52 5.95 -13.90
CA GLY A 139 27.65 5.15 -13.42
C GLY A 139 28.91 5.98 -13.16
N GLU A 140 29.23 6.95 -14.03
CA GLU A 140 30.33 7.90 -13.81
C GLU A 140 30.10 8.75 -12.56
N LEU A 141 28.88 9.26 -12.35
CA LEU A 141 28.56 10.05 -11.16
C LEU A 141 28.67 9.22 -9.88
N PHE A 142 28.15 7.98 -9.89
CA PHE A 142 28.32 7.06 -8.77
C PHE A 142 29.78 6.71 -8.50
N ALA A 143 30.59 6.48 -9.55
CA ALA A 143 32.01 6.20 -9.40
C ALA A 143 32.78 7.38 -8.79
N LYS A 144 32.51 8.61 -9.26
CA LYS A 144 33.06 9.85 -8.68
C LYS A 144 32.68 9.96 -7.20
N ALA A 145 31.39 9.81 -6.89
CA ALA A 145 30.87 9.96 -5.55
C ALA A 145 31.40 8.88 -4.59
N LYS A 146 31.51 7.63 -5.05
CA LYS A 146 32.14 6.52 -4.31
C LYS A 146 33.60 6.78 -4.03
N HIS A 147 34.34 7.28 -5.02
CA HIS A 147 35.73 7.66 -4.86
C HIS A 147 35.90 8.78 -3.82
N ALA A 148 35.08 9.82 -3.90
CA ALA A 148 35.07 10.92 -2.94
C ALA A 148 34.72 10.44 -1.52
N LEU A 149 33.74 9.53 -1.40
CA LEU A 149 33.35 8.92 -0.13
C LEU A 149 34.50 8.12 0.50
N GLY A 150 35.20 7.30 -0.29
CA GLY A 150 36.34 6.52 0.16
C GLY A 150 37.53 7.37 0.67
N ARG A 151 37.67 8.60 0.16
CA ARG A 151 38.66 9.58 0.65
C ARG A 151 38.17 10.45 1.81
N GLY A 152 36.91 10.33 2.24
CA GLY A 152 36.30 11.23 3.21
C GLY A 152 36.11 12.66 2.69
N GLN A 153 36.06 12.84 1.37
CA GLN A 153 35.97 14.14 0.66
C GLN A 153 34.64 14.31 -0.08
N PHE A 154 33.60 13.55 0.30
CA PHE A 154 32.30 13.57 -0.35
C PHE A 154 31.68 14.98 -0.41
N ASP A 155 31.69 15.69 0.73
CA ASP A 155 31.08 17.02 0.84
C ASP A 155 31.82 18.09 0.01
N THR A 156 33.10 17.87 -0.28
CA THR A 156 33.96 18.80 -1.04
C THR A 156 34.02 18.50 -2.54
N GLU A 157 33.96 17.24 -2.95
CA GLU A 157 34.15 16.84 -4.35
C GLU A 157 32.83 16.58 -5.09
N VAL A 158 31.77 16.23 -4.36
CA VAL A 158 30.43 16.06 -4.92
C VAL A 158 29.65 17.33 -4.60
N ASN A 159 29.23 18.06 -5.63
CA ASN A 159 28.53 19.33 -5.45
C ASN A 159 27.06 19.11 -5.03
N ASP A 160 26.35 20.20 -4.67
CA ASP A 160 24.96 20.08 -4.20
C ASP A 160 24.00 19.55 -5.28
N GLU A 161 24.18 19.93 -6.55
CA GLU A 161 23.34 19.47 -7.67
C GLU A 161 23.56 17.98 -7.95
N GLU A 162 24.82 17.55 -7.95
CA GLU A 162 25.22 16.14 -8.07
C GLU A 162 24.64 15.30 -6.94
N CYS A 163 24.72 15.76 -5.68
CA CYS A 163 24.11 15.07 -4.55
C CYS A 163 22.58 15.04 -4.65
N GLN A 164 21.93 16.11 -5.11
CA GLN A 164 20.47 16.14 -5.29
C GLN A 164 20.02 15.15 -6.36
N LEU A 165 20.76 15.03 -7.47
CA LEU A 165 20.48 14.02 -8.47
C LEU A 165 20.63 12.60 -7.91
N LEU A 166 21.69 12.32 -7.14
CA LEU A 166 21.89 11.01 -6.51
C LEU A 166 20.77 10.66 -5.53
N GLU A 167 20.28 11.61 -4.74
CA GLU A 167 19.15 11.41 -3.83
C GLU A 167 17.83 11.15 -4.58
N ARG A 168 17.62 11.88 -5.67
CA ARG A 168 16.35 11.88 -6.42
C ARG A 168 16.34 10.93 -7.61
N ALA A 169 17.19 9.90 -7.59
CA ALA A 169 17.28 8.92 -8.68
C ALA A 169 17.40 9.57 -10.08
N PHE A 170 18.22 10.64 -10.16
CA PHE A 170 18.50 11.44 -11.36
C PHE A 170 17.34 12.29 -11.92
N HIS A 171 16.26 12.43 -11.15
CA HIS A 171 15.22 13.41 -11.47
C HIS A 171 15.61 14.83 -11.02
N PRO A 172 15.27 15.87 -11.79
CA PRO A 172 15.47 17.24 -11.36
C PRO A 172 14.59 17.56 -10.14
N LYS A 173 14.96 18.64 -9.44
CA LYS A 173 14.31 19.06 -8.18
C LYS A 173 12.79 19.26 -8.33
N ASP A 174 12.36 19.81 -9.46
CA ASP A 174 10.98 20.17 -9.72
C ASP A 174 10.25 19.13 -10.60
N ASP A 175 10.80 17.93 -10.76
CA ASP A 175 10.18 16.88 -11.56
C ASP A 175 8.91 16.33 -10.88
N PRO A 176 7.72 16.52 -11.48
CA PRO A 176 6.47 15.98 -10.92
C PRO A 176 6.39 14.44 -11.06
N THR A 177 7.19 13.83 -11.93
CA THR A 177 7.24 12.38 -12.12
C THR A 177 8.04 11.68 -11.02
N TYR A 178 8.90 12.42 -10.30
CA TYR A 178 9.61 11.90 -9.15
C TYR A 178 8.66 11.71 -7.97
N LEU A 179 8.20 10.47 -7.81
CA LEU A 179 7.32 10.08 -6.74
C LEU A 179 8.09 9.16 -5.79
N MET A 180 8.78 9.74 -4.80
CA MET A 180 9.39 9.00 -3.68
C MET A 180 8.42 7.98 -3.08
N GLY A 181 7.14 8.36 -2.97
CA GLY A 181 6.07 7.46 -2.58
C GLY A 181 6.00 6.22 -3.48
N ARG A 182 6.00 6.36 -4.82
CA ARG A 182 5.97 5.25 -5.79
C ARG A 182 7.14 4.30 -5.58
N MET A 183 8.36 4.83 -5.47
CA MET A 183 9.57 4.04 -5.20
C MET A 183 9.44 3.20 -3.91
N MET A 184 9.07 3.83 -2.80
CA MET A 184 8.89 3.13 -1.52
C MET A 184 7.79 2.05 -1.56
N GLY A 185 6.77 2.25 -2.42
CA GLY A 185 5.73 1.25 -2.66
C GLY A 185 6.20 -0.01 -3.33
N LEU A 186 6.92 0.19 -4.42
CA LEU A 186 7.42 -0.91 -5.24
C LEU A 186 8.49 -1.67 -4.48
N LEU A 187 9.37 -1.00 -3.73
CA LEU A 187 10.33 -1.69 -2.85
C LEU A 187 9.67 -2.59 -1.79
N GLY A 188 8.44 -2.28 -1.35
CA GLY A 188 7.64 -3.14 -0.47
C GLY A 188 6.96 -4.33 -1.17
N SER A 189 6.96 -4.36 -2.50
CA SER A 189 6.45 -5.51 -3.25
C SER A 189 7.43 -6.68 -3.19
N PRO A 190 6.98 -7.94 -2.97
CA PRO A 190 7.85 -9.11 -2.91
C PRO A 190 8.76 -9.18 -4.14
N GLY A 191 10.04 -9.48 -3.95
CA GLY A 191 11.00 -9.58 -5.05
C GLY A 191 11.48 -8.26 -5.64
N TYR A 192 10.69 -7.18 -5.60
CA TYR A 192 11.11 -5.91 -6.22
C TYR A 192 12.35 -5.32 -5.56
N GLY A 193 12.42 -5.32 -4.22
CA GLY A 193 13.64 -4.89 -3.51
C GLY A 193 14.87 -5.73 -3.87
N ALA A 194 14.69 -7.03 -4.11
CA ALA A 194 15.76 -7.93 -4.56
C ALA A 194 16.18 -7.60 -6.00
N ALA A 195 15.23 -7.38 -6.91
CA ALA A 195 15.47 -6.97 -8.29
C ALA A 195 16.19 -5.62 -8.38
N TRP A 196 15.70 -4.63 -7.62
CA TRP A 196 16.29 -3.30 -7.54
C TRP A 196 17.72 -3.37 -7.00
N THR A 197 17.98 -4.16 -5.95
CA THR A 197 19.34 -4.35 -5.41
C THR A 197 20.27 -5.00 -6.41
N LEU A 198 19.81 -6.09 -7.07
CA LEU A 198 20.56 -6.77 -8.11
C LEU A 198 20.96 -5.80 -9.23
N MET A 199 20.00 -5.07 -9.76
CA MET A 199 20.25 -4.16 -10.88
C MET A 199 21.06 -2.93 -10.47
N SER A 200 20.81 -2.35 -9.29
CA SER A 200 21.64 -1.29 -8.71
C SER A 200 23.10 -1.69 -8.67
N ASN A 201 23.41 -2.90 -8.18
CA ASN A 201 24.77 -3.41 -8.14
C ASN A 201 25.37 -3.58 -9.55
N ARG A 202 24.60 -4.09 -10.51
CA ARG A 202 25.07 -4.27 -11.90
C ARG A 202 25.39 -2.95 -12.61
N VAL A 203 24.62 -1.89 -12.35
CA VAL A 203 24.87 -0.56 -12.91
C VAL A 203 25.89 0.26 -12.09
N GLY A 204 26.47 -0.32 -11.03
CA GLY A 204 27.49 0.33 -10.21
C GLY A 204 26.94 1.35 -9.21
N MET A 205 25.64 1.33 -8.92
CA MET A 205 25.07 2.12 -7.83
C MET A 205 25.59 1.59 -6.49
N ASP A 206 26.04 2.52 -5.65
CA ASP A 206 26.58 2.19 -4.34
C ASP A 206 25.62 2.69 -3.25
N GLY A 207 25.17 1.78 -2.39
CA GLY A 207 24.24 2.10 -1.31
C GLY A 207 24.79 3.13 -0.33
N ALA A 208 26.11 3.13 -0.08
CA ALA A 208 26.75 4.11 0.80
C ALA A 208 26.78 5.50 0.16
N VAL A 209 26.93 5.57 -1.18
CA VAL A 209 26.81 6.83 -1.93
C VAL A 209 25.40 7.40 -1.83
N MET A 210 24.37 6.57 -2.05
CA MET A 210 22.98 7.02 -1.90
C MET A 210 22.71 7.51 -0.48
N GLN A 211 23.16 6.77 0.53
CA GLN A 211 23.02 7.18 1.92
C GLN A 211 23.74 8.50 2.22
N ALA A 212 24.96 8.68 1.72
CA ALA A 212 25.71 9.93 1.88
C ALA A 212 24.99 11.12 1.23
N ALA A 213 24.47 10.93 0.00
CA ALA A 213 23.68 11.93 -0.70
C ALA A 213 22.40 12.30 0.07
N SER A 214 21.61 11.32 0.50
CA SER A 214 20.41 11.56 1.31
C SER A 214 20.72 12.24 2.64
N THR A 215 21.84 11.90 3.27
CA THR A 215 22.26 12.53 4.54
C THR A 215 22.58 14.02 4.38
N ARG A 216 22.98 14.47 3.18
CA ARG A 216 23.29 15.88 2.93
C ARG A 216 22.05 16.77 2.96
N PHE A 217 20.92 16.28 2.44
CA PHE A 217 19.68 17.08 2.30
C PHE A 217 18.58 16.71 3.27
N ASN A 218 18.62 15.52 3.86
CA ASN A 218 17.67 15.13 4.88
C ASN A 218 18.19 15.56 6.26
N PRO A 219 17.60 16.60 6.89
CA PRO A 219 18.08 17.13 8.16
C PRO A 219 18.01 16.10 9.28
N ILE A 220 17.07 15.15 9.20
CA ILE A 220 16.96 14.05 10.18
C ILE A 220 18.14 13.10 10.02
N LEU A 221 18.49 12.71 8.78
CA LEU A 221 19.65 11.86 8.53
C LEU A 221 20.97 12.55 8.88
N ARG A 222 21.09 13.86 8.60
CA ARG A 222 22.25 14.66 9.02
C ARG A 222 22.38 14.67 10.54
N ALA A 223 21.30 14.98 11.25
CA ALA A 223 21.31 14.99 12.71
C ALA A 223 21.62 13.59 13.29
N LEU A 224 21.13 12.50 12.66
CA LEU A 224 21.51 11.12 13.01
C LEU A 224 23.01 10.83 12.79
N ARG A 225 23.62 11.36 11.71
CA ARG A 225 25.06 11.22 11.45
C ARG A 225 25.89 11.96 12.50
N ASP A 226 25.45 13.16 12.84
CA ASP A 226 26.16 14.07 13.74
C ASP A 226 25.89 13.76 15.23
N GLU A 227 25.10 12.72 15.52
CA GLU A 227 24.81 12.32 16.89
C GLU A 227 26.08 11.95 17.67
N PRO A 228 26.18 12.40 18.93
CA PRO A 228 27.32 12.07 19.77
C PRO A 228 27.39 10.54 19.94
N PRO A 229 28.61 9.95 19.96
CA PRO A 229 28.80 8.50 20.03
C PRO A 229 27.95 7.76 21.08
N PRO A 230 27.73 8.30 22.31
CA PRO A 230 26.89 7.63 23.30
C PRO A 230 25.43 7.46 22.86
N VAL A 231 24.87 8.44 22.15
CA VAL A 231 23.48 8.38 21.66
C VAL A 231 23.38 7.36 20.53
N ARG A 232 24.36 7.33 19.62
CA ARG A 232 24.41 6.32 18.55
C ARG A 232 24.51 4.90 19.11
N GLN A 233 25.33 4.69 20.14
CA GLN A 233 25.45 3.39 20.81
C GLN A 233 24.12 2.98 21.46
N GLN A 234 23.46 3.88 22.18
CA GLN A 234 22.15 3.61 22.80
C GLN A 234 21.08 3.25 21.75
N LYS A 235 21.08 3.90 20.58
CA LYS A 235 20.19 3.51 19.47
C LYS A 235 20.48 2.12 18.95
N ALA A 236 21.75 1.79 18.76
CA ALA A 236 22.14 0.46 18.28
C ALA A 236 21.71 -0.62 19.28
N GLU A 237 21.91 -0.39 20.58
CA GLU A 237 21.46 -1.29 21.65
C GLU A 237 19.93 -1.46 21.66
N LEU A 238 19.18 -0.37 21.49
CA LEU A 238 17.70 -0.41 21.38
C LEU A 238 17.24 -1.19 20.15
N MET A 239 17.85 -0.94 18.98
CA MET A 239 17.53 -1.65 17.74
C MET A 239 17.85 -3.15 17.86
N HIS A 240 18.99 -3.51 18.47
CA HIS A 240 19.31 -4.91 18.79
C HIS A 240 18.31 -5.54 19.76
N SER A 241 17.83 -4.77 20.74
CA SER A 241 16.83 -5.23 21.70
C SER A 241 15.47 -5.47 21.03
N MET A 242 15.07 -4.60 20.10
CA MET A 242 13.84 -4.75 19.31
C MET A 242 13.90 -5.99 18.42
N GLU A 243 15.03 -6.21 17.74
CA GLU A 243 15.22 -7.41 16.91
C GLU A 243 15.23 -8.68 17.77
N SER A 244 15.94 -8.67 18.90
CA SER A 244 15.95 -9.78 19.85
C SER A 244 14.54 -10.12 20.36
N ASN A 245 13.74 -9.11 20.72
CA ASN A 245 12.34 -9.28 21.14
C ASN A 245 11.50 -9.93 20.02
N ARG A 246 11.69 -9.50 18.76
CA ARG A 246 11.02 -10.10 17.59
C ARG A 246 11.43 -11.56 17.38
N GLN A 247 12.72 -11.87 17.49
CA GLN A 247 13.23 -13.24 17.36
C GLN A 247 12.67 -14.16 18.45
N GLN A 248 12.60 -13.68 19.71
CA GLN A 248 12.00 -14.44 20.81
C GLN A 248 10.52 -14.76 20.58
N PHE A 249 9.76 -13.81 20.03
CA PHE A 249 8.36 -14.02 19.67
C PHE A 249 8.20 -15.04 18.55
N LEU A 250 9.00 -14.91 17.48
CA LEU A 250 8.98 -15.86 16.36
C LEU A 250 9.40 -17.28 16.76
N SER A 251 10.25 -17.42 17.78
CA SER A 251 10.65 -18.73 18.31
C SER A 251 9.68 -19.30 19.35
N GLY A 252 8.58 -18.61 19.67
CA GLY A 252 7.60 -19.04 20.68
C GLY A 252 8.11 -18.97 22.14
N ASN A 253 9.19 -18.22 22.38
CA ASN A 253 9.80 -18.09 23.71
C ASN A 253 9.14 -17.02 24.58
N VAL A 254 8.32 -16.15 23.97
CA VAL A 254 7.53 -15.12 24.66
C VAL A 254 6.12 -15.14 24.11
N THR A 255 5.16 -14.84 24.98
CA THR A 255 3.76 -14.70 24.59
C THR A 255 3.55 -13.42 23.76
N GLU A 256 2.43 -13.34 23.02
CA GLU A 256 2.08 -12.15 22.25
C GLU A 256 1.94 -10.90 23.15
N GLU A 257 1.32 -11.04 24.33
CA GLU A 257 1.15 -9.94 25.28
C GLU A 257 2.48 -9.40 25.80
N GLU A 258 3.41 -10.29 26.14
CA GLU A 258 4.77 -9.92 26.56
C GLU A 258 5.54 -9.25 25.42
N PHE A 259 5.45 -9.78 24.19
CA PHE A 259 6.08 -9.19 23.01
C PHE A 259 5.58 -7.76 22.77
N LEU A 260 4.26 -7.56 22.75
CA LEU A 260 3.64 -6.24 22.51
C LEU A 260 3.98 -5.23 23.61
N THR A 261 4.05 -5.68 24.87
CA THR A 261 4.44 -4.82 26.00
C THR A 261 5.88 -4.36 25.86
N ARG A 262 6.82 -5.29 25.62
CA ARG A 262 8.25 -4.97 25.40
C ARG A 262 8.47 -4.12 24.16
N ASP A 263 7.76 -4.41 23.06
CA ASP A 263 7.86 -3.61 21.82
C ASP A 263 7.41 -2.17 22.05
N ARG A 264 6.35 -1.97 22.84
CA ARG A 264 5.87 -0.63 23.21
C ARG A 264 6.90 0.14 24.04
N GLU A 265 7.55 -0.51 25.02
CA GLU A 265 8.59 0.09 25.85
C GLU A 265 9.85 0.45 25.05
N LEU A 266 10.32 -0.47 24.21
CA LEU A 266 11.47 -0.27 23.34
C LEU A 266 11.20 0.82 22.30
N THR A 267 10.02 0.81 21.68
CA THR A 267 9.58 1.87 20.75
C THR A 267 9.46 3.22 21.46
N GLY A 268 8.94 3.26 22.69
CA GLY A 268 8.86 4.47 23.50
C GLY A 268 10.23 5.06 23.82
N SER A 269 11.17 4.20 24.22
CA SER A 269 12.56 4.57 24.50
C SER A 269 13.27 5.09 23.25
N PHE A 270 13.09 4.40 22.11
CA PHE A 270 13.63 4.83 20.82
C PHE A 270 13.05 6.19 20.37
N ARG A 271 11.74 6.40 20.55
CA ARG A 271 11.10 7.70 20.28
C ARG A 271 11.63 8.82 21.17
N SER A 272 11.79 8.56 22.46
CA SER A 272 12.37 9.54 23.40
C SER A 272 13.78 9.94 22.96
N LEU A 273 14.60 8.95 22.60
CA LEU A 273 15.97 9.18 22.16
C LEU A 273 16.05 9.91 20.81
N THR A 274 15.04 9.77 19.95
CA THR A 274 14.94 10.43 18.64
C THR A 274 14.12 11.72 18.67
N ALA A 275 13.54 12.10 19.80
CA ALA A 275 12.62 13.25 19.89
C ALA A 275 13.28 14.57 19.46
N HIS A 276 14.58 14.72 19.70
CA HIS A 276 15.34 15.90 19.30
C HIS A 276 15.51 16.04 17.77
N LEU A 277 15.35 14.95 17.01
CA LEU A 277 15.41 14.95 15.53
C LEU A 277 14.12 15.44 14.89
N TYR A 278 13.02 15.43 15.66
CA TYR A 278 11.71 15.90 15.26
C TYR A 278 11.31 17.03 16.22
N PRO A 279 11.93 18.22 16.11
CA PRO A 279 11.53 19.33 16.95
C PRO A 279 10.00 19.52 16.81
N PRO A 280 9.29 19.78 17.92
CA PRO A 280 7.86 20.04 17.84
C PRO A 280 7.67 21.17 16.83
N ALA A 281 6.78 20.93 15.86
CA ALA A 281 6.49 21.92 14.85
C ALA A 281 6.18 23.25 15.54
N PRO A 282 6.75 24.39 15.08
CA PRO A 282 6.39 25.68 15.64
C PRO A 282 4.86 25.82 15.59
N PRO A 283 4.23 26.36 16.65
CA PRO A 283 2.79 26.54 16.65
C PRO A 283 2.40 27.35 15.40
N PRO A 284 1.34 26.96 14.69
CA PRO A 284 1.00 27.58 13.42
C PRO A 284 0.76 29.08 13.64
N ARG A 285 1.52 29.91 12.92
CA ARG A 285 1.39 31.37 12.97
C ARG A 285 0.19 31.78 12.11
N TRP A 286 -1.01 31.69 12.67
CA TRP A 286 -2.19 32.27 12.06
C TRP A 286 -2.22 33.80 12.27
N PRO A 287 -2.43 34.61 11.22
CA PRO A 287 -2.80 36.00 11.40
C PRO A 287 -4.22 36.05 11.99
N GLY A 288 -4.30 36.21 13.31
CA GLY A 288 -5.57 36.31 14.05
C GLY A 288 -5.83 35.21 15.08
N ALA A 289 -4.94 34.22 15.28
CA ALA A 289 -5.13 33.26 16.35
C ALA A 289 -4.86 33.88 17.73
N VAL A 290 -5.88 33.81 18.58
CA VAL A 290 -5.79 34.03 20.03
C VAL A 290 -4.61 33.23 20.58
N GLN A 291 -3.71 33.88 21.33
CA GLN A 291 -2.62 33.20 22.04
C GLN A 291 -3.23 32.13 22.95
N TRP A 292 -2.97 30.86 22.63
CA TRP A 292 -3.45 29.74 23.41
C TRP A 292 -2.72 29.68 24.75
N PRO A 293 -3.42 29.73 25.91
CA PRO A 293 -2.79 29.48 27.20
C PRO A 293 -2.73 27.97 27.43
N GLY A 294 -1.69 27.30 26.90
CA GLY A 294 -1.41 25.90 27.23
C GLY A 294 -0.61 25.12 26.18
N PRO A 295 -0.02 23.97 26.57
CA PRO A 295 0.70 23.10 25.64
C PRO A 295 -0.25 22.58 24.54
N PRO A 296 0.21 22.42 23.28
CA PRO A 296 -0.62 22.01 22.17
C PRO A 296 -1.21 20.62 22.45
N ARG A 297 -2.54 20.53 22.54
CA ARG A 297 -3.23 19.24 22.55
C ARG A 297 -3.03 18.59 21.18
N PRO A 298 -2.72 17.28 21.11
CA PRO A 298 -2.58 16.59 19.83
C PRO A 298 -3.90 16.68 19.06
N ILE A 299 -3.86 17.26 17.86
CA ILE A 299 -5.01 17.34 16.97
C ILE A 299 -5.31 15.92 16.48
N PRO A 300 -6.55 15.42 16.61
CA PRO A 300 -6.94 14.11 16.10
C PRO A 300 -6.64 14.01 14.61
N ARG A 301 -6.24 12.81 14.15
CA ARG A 301 -6.19 12.56 12.71
C ARG A 301 -7.61 12.59 12.13
N PRO A 302 -7.77 12.95 10.84
CA PRO A 302 -9.02 12.69 10.13
C PRO A 302 -9.41 11.21 10.31
N SER A 303 -10.71 10.92 10.28
CA SER A 303 -11.16 9.53 10.38
C SER A 303 -10.65 8.72 9.18
N SER A 304 -10.64 7.39 9.30
CA SER A 304 -10.35 6.51 8.16
C SER A 304 -11.29 6.82 6.98
N ASP A 305 -12.55 7.16 7.27
CA ASP A 305 -13.53 7.52 6.24
C ASP A 305 -13.24 8.90 5.62
N ASP A 306 -12.66 9.83 6.36
CA ASP A 306 -12.24 11.12 5.80
C ASP A 306 -11.02 10.96 4.87
N GLU A 307 -10.09 10.08 5.23
CA GLU A 307 -8.86 9.83 4.46
C GLU A 307 -9.09 8.92 3.26
N PHE A 308 -9.95 7.92 3.40
CA PHE A 308 -10.10 6.82 2.43
C PHE A 308 -11.53 6.64 1.91
N GLY A 309 -12.53 7.20 2.60
CA GLY A 309 -13.97 7.07 2.32
C GLY A 309 -14.58 5.72 2.73
N TYR A 310 -15.91 5.64 2.75
CA TYR A 310 -16.69 4.45 3.16
C TYR A 310 -16.82 3.42 2.03
N GLY A 311 -16.82 2.10 2.31
CA GLY A 311 -17.18 1.02 1.37
C GLY A 311 -16.05 0.05 0.96
N PRO A 312 -16.37 -1.12 0.35
CA PRO A 312 -15.41 -2.16 -0.05
C PRO A 312 -14.69 -1.81 -1.36
N TRP A 313 -14.09 -0.62 -1.44
CA TRP A 313 -13.42 -0.18 -2.66
C TRP A 313 -12.16 -1.01 -2.94
N PRO A 314 -11.92 -1.41 -4.19
CA PRO A 314 -10.62 -1.93 -4.58
C PRO A 314 -9.55 -0.88 -4.23
N LYS A 315 -8.47 -1.34 -3.61
CA LYS A 315 -7.36 -0.49 -3.09
C LYS A 315 -6.62 0.32 -4.18
N THR A 316 -7.08 0.24 -5.41
CA THR A 316 -6.49 0.70 -6.67
C THR A 316 -7.04 2.04 -7.17
N PHE A 317 -8.14 2.53 -6.60
CA PHE A 317 -8.79 3.74 -7.08
C PHE A 317 -8.16 5.03 -6.55
N ASP A 318 -8.16 6.08 -7.38
CA ASP A 318 -7.59 7.39 -7.06
C ASP A 318 -8.10 7.83 -5.68
N ARG A 319 -7.17 7.92 -4.71
CA ARG A 319 -7.45 8.03 -3.27
C ARG A 319 -7.82 9.46 -2.89
N ARG A 320 -8.77 10.06 -3.63
CA ARG A 320 -9.31 11.37 -3.31
C ARG A 320 -10.37 11.23 -2.22
N GLY A 321 -9.93 10.88 -1.01
CA GLY A 321 -10.75 10.99 0.19
C GLY A 321 -11.17 12.45 0.43
N ALA A 322 -12.17 12.63 1.29
CA ALA A 322 -12.71 13.96 1.61
C ALA A 322 -11.61 14.92 2.10
N PHE A 323 -10.67 14.41 2.89
CA PHE A 323 -9.50 15.14 3.37
C PHE A 323 -8.54 15.55 2.22
N THR A 324 -8.34 14.66 1.24
CA THR A 324 -7.51 14.93 0.06
C THR A 324 -8.11 16.06 -0.79
N ILE A 325 -9.42 16.01 -1.03
CA ILE A 325 -10.13 17.07 -1.79
C ILE A 325 -10.02 18.41 -1.05
N PHE A 326 -10.27 18.41 0.27
CA PHE A 326 -10.09 19.61 1.09
C PHE A 326 -8.66 20.15 1.00
N ARG A 327 -7.65 19.28 1.13
CA ARG A 327 -6.25 19.69 1.02
C ARG A 327 -5.93 20.32 -0.33
N ASP A 328 -6.46 19.75 -1.40
CA ASP A 328 -6.13 20.19 -2.76
C ASP A 328 -6.87 21.49 -3.13
N GLU A 329 -8.05 21.74 -2.52
CA GLU A 329 -8.86 22.94 -2.77
C GLU A 329 -8.57 24.09 -1.83
N THR A 330 -7.96 23.81 -0.68
CA THR A 330 -7.47 24.84 0.21
C THR A 330 -6.04 25.20 -0.16
N ASP A 331 -5.69 26.49 -0.13
CA ASP A 331 -4.29 26.93 -0.23
C ASP A 331 -3.45 26.54 1.01
N LEU A 332 -3.98 25.69 1.89
CA LEU A 332 -3.30 25.18 3.06
C LEU A 332 -2.26 24.15 2.64
N ARG A 333 -1.03 24.30 3.13
CA ARG A 333 0.07 23.38 2.84
C ARG A 333 0.67 22.82 4.12
N GLY A 334 1.24 21.62 4.02
CA GLY A 334 2.00 21.00 5.11
C GLY A 334 1.16 20.74 6.36
N LEU A 335 1.60 21.27 7.50
CA LEU A 335 1.02 20.97 8.82
C LEU A 335 -0.31 21.70 9.09
N ASP A 336 -0.68 22.67 8.26
CA ASP A 336 -1.90 23.48 8.47
C ASP A 336 -3.17 22.82 7.91
N VAL A 337 -3.01 21.81 7.05
CA VAL A 337 -4.13 21.08 6.43
C VAL A 337 -4.93 20.29 7.46
N GLN A 338 -4.25 19.59 8.37
CA GLN A 338 -4.93 18.75 9.37
C GLN A 338 -5.72 19.58 10.41
N PRO A 339 -5.19 20.67 10.98
CA PRO A 339 -5.97 21.63 11.75
C PRO A 339 -7.15 22.19 10.95
N GLY A 340 -6.92 22.62 9.71
CA GLY A 340 -7.95 23.15 8.83
C GLY A 340 -9.12 22.18 8.68
N TRP A 341 -8.84 20.91 8.40
CA TRP A 341 -9.85 19.86 8.33
C TRP A 341 -10.57 19.68 9.67
N HIS A 342 -9.84 19.58 10.77
CA HIS A 342 -10.42 19.31 12.09
C HIS A 342 -11.45 20.38 12.49
N PHE A 343 -11.15 21.65 12.21
CA PHE A 343 -12.00 22.79 12.55
C PHE A 343 -13.09 23.10 11.52
N LEU A 344 -13.15 22.37 10.39
CA LEU A 344 -14.29 22.48 9.49
C LEU A 344 -15.59 22.10 10.21
N PRO A 345 -16.68 22.87 10.03
CA PRO A 345 -18.02 22.44 10.41
C PRO A 345 -18.35 21.07 9.81
N GLU A 346 -19.07 20.23 10.55
CA GLU A 346 -19.40 18.88 10.11
C GLU A 346 -20.19 18.87 8.79
N GLU A 347 -21.03 19.89 8.55
CA GLU A 347 -21.73 20.07 7.27
C GLU A 347 -20.77 20.29 6.09
N GLN A 348 -19.67 21.00 6.31
CA GLN A 348 -18.65 21.19 5.27
C GLN A 348 -17.85 19.90 5.05
N LYS A 349 -17.49 19.18 6.13
CA LYS A 349 -16.87 17.84 6.00
C LYS A 349 -17.78 16.87 5.24
N LYS A 350 -19.08 16.88 5.53
CA LYS A 350 -20.08 16.08 4.82
C LYS A 350 -20.13 16.43 3.33
N SER A 351 -20.06 17.71 2.97
CA SER A 351 -19.95 18.14 1.56
C SER A 351 -18.71 17.56 0.88
N TYR A 352 -17.53 17.63 1.52
CA TYR A 352 -16.32 17.00 0.99
C TYR A 352 -16.44 15.47 0.87
N ARG A 353 -17.10 14.79 1.82
CA ARG A 353 -17.35 13.33 1.74
C ARG A 353 -18.25 12.97 0.56
N VAL A 354 -19.33 13.72 0.33
CA VAL A 354 -20.21 13.53 -0.83
C VAL A 354 -19.46 13.71 -2.14
N ARG A 355 -18.58 14.71 -2.23
CA ARG A 355 -17.77 14.96 -3.43
C ARG A 355 -16.69 13.92 -3.64
N ALA A 356 -16.07 13.44 -2.58
CA ALA A 356 -15.15 12.30 -2.62
C ALA A 356 -15.86 11.06 -3.14
N GLU A 357 -17.05 10.77 -2.64
CA GLU A 357 -17.85 9.64 -3.08
C GLU A 357 -18.26 9.74 -4.55
N ALA A 358 -18.75 10.90 -4.99
CA ALA A 358 -19.08 11.13 -6.40
C ALA A 358 -17.85 10.96 -7.31
N SER A 359 -16.68 11.48 -6.90
CA SER A 359 -15.42 11.31 -7.65
C SER A 359 -15.02 9.84 -7.74
N ARG A 360 -15.16 9.07 -6.65
CA ARG A 360 -14.86 7.64 -6.64
C ARG A 360 -15.78 6.83 -7.55
N ARG A 361 -17.09 7.12 -7.53
CA ARG A 361 -18.07 6.48 -8.42
C ARG A 361 -17.80 6.78 -9.89
N ALA A 362 -17.53 8.05 -10.22
CA ALA A 362 -17.20 8.46 -11.59
C ALA A 362 -15.94 7.74 -12.10
N ALA A 363 -14.91 7.68 -11.25
CA ALA A 363 -13.67 7.02 -11.58
C ALA A 363 -13.90 5.50 -11.76
N TRP A 364 -14.72 4.85 -10.93
CA TRP A 364 -15.09 3.44 -11.09
C TRP A 364 -15.82 3.16 -12.40
N ALA A 365 -16.80 3.99 -12.76
CA ALA A 365 -17.52 3.88 -14.02
C ALA A 365 -16.58 4.01 -15.23
N GLU A 366 -15.58 4.91 -15.16
CA GLU A 366 -14.54 5.05 -16.17
C GLU A 366 -13.69 3.77 -16.30
N PHE A 367 -13.33 3.14 -15.19
CA PHE A 367 -12.59 1.87 -15.20
C PHE A 367 -13.40 0.71 -15.74
N GLU A 368 -14.67 0.56 -15.35
CA GLU A 368 -15.54 -0.46 -15.92
C GLU A 368 -15.73 -0.26 -17.42
N SER A 369 -15.94 0.98 -17.87
CA SER A 369 -15.97 1.33 -19.30
C SER A 369 -14.65 0.97 -19.99
N THR A 370 -13.52 1.29 -19.38
CA THR A 370 -12.19 0.96 -19.91
C THR A 370 -12.00 -0.55 -20.02
N LEU A 371 -12.35 -1.32 -18.98
CA LEU A 371 -12.30 -2.79 -18.99
C LEU A 371 -13.21 -3.40 -20.05
N ALA A 372 -14.44 -2.90 -20.18
CA ALA A 372 -15.40 -3.35 -21.17
C ALA A 372 -14.85 -3.17 -22.60
N ASN A 373 -14.18 -2.04 -22.85
CA ASN A 373 -13.60 -1.67 -24.14
C ASN A 373 -12.20 -2.27 -24.40
N THR A 374 -11.52 -2.77 -23.35
CA THR A 374 -10.20 -3.37 -23.47
C THR A 374 -10.29 -4.82 -23.97
N PRO A 375 -9.51 -5.23 -24.99
CA PRO A 375 -9.45 -6.61 -25.45
C PRO A 375 -9.06 -7.59 -24.32
N PRO A 376 -9.59 -8.83 -24.30
CA PRO A 376 -9.30 -9.80 -23.24
C PRO A 376 -7.80 -10.04 -22.97
N SER A 377 -6.96 -9.93 -24.01
CA SER A 377 -5.51 -10.09 -23.92
C SER A 377 -4.79 -8.97 -23.14
N THR A 378 -5.41 -7.79 -23.02
CA THR A 378 -4.83 -6.60 -22.36
C THR A 378 -5.50 -6.31 -21.01
N ARG A 379 -6.64 -6.97 -20.71
CA ARG A 379 -7.34 -6.84 -19.42
C ARG A 379 -6.45 -7.23 -18.24
N MET A 380 -5.64 -8.28 -18.39
CA MET A 380 -4.74 -8.79 -17.36
C MET A 380 -3.63 -7.77 -17.00
N GLU A 381 -3.10 -7.06 -17.99
CA GLU A 381 -2.12 -5.98 -17.78
C GLU A 381 -2.74 -4.77 -17.07
N ASN A 382 -3.99 -4.41 -17.39
CA ASN A 382 -4.72 -3.36 -16.67
C ASN A 382 -5.00 -3.77 -15.21
N TYR A 383 -5.44 -5.01 -14.95
CA TYR A 383 -5.62 -5.50 -13.57
C TYR A 383 -4.30 -5.50 -12.77
N LEU A 384 -3.16 -5.77 -13.41
CA LEU A 384 -1.82 -5.74 -12.78
C LEU A 384 -1.27 -4.31 -12.58
N TRP A 385 -1.51 -3.39 -13.52
CA TRP A 385 -1.15 -1.98 -13.41
C TRP A 385 -1.89 -1.29 -12.26
N PHE A 386 -3.17 -1.63 -12.06
CA PHE A 386 -3.93 -1.17 -10.90
C PHE A 386 -3.55 -1.93 -9.61
N GLY A 387 -3.29 -3.25 -9.69
CA GLY A 387 -2.91 -4.10 -8.56
C GLY A 387 -1.57 -3.75 -7.89
N THR A 388 -0.61 -3.15 -8.60
CA THR A 388 0.70 -2.77 -8.05
C THR A 388 0.65 -1.55 -7.10
N LEU A 389 -0.47 -0.83 -7.03
CA LEU A 389 -0.71 0.23 -6.02
C LEU A 389 -1.20 -0.31 -4.66
N THR A 390 -1.52 -1.61 -4.56
CA THR A 390 -2.31 -2.20 -3.45
C THR A 390 -1.53 -2.68 -2.23
N LYS A 391 -0.19 -2.78 -2.27
CA LYS A 391 0.61 -3.21 -1.10
C LYS A 391 0.90 -2.11 -0.08
N LYS A 392 0.51 -0.87 -0.36
CA LYS A 392 0.64 0.23 0.60
C LYS A 392 -0.59 0.34 1.50
N GLY A 393 -0.48 -0.28 2.68
CA GLY A 393 -1.29 0.15 3.81
C GLY A 393 -1.65 -0.89 4.85
N ILE A 394 -0.86 -1.93 5.12
CA ILE A 394 -1.00 -2.71 6.36
C ILE A 394 0.39 -3.12 6.83
N GLU A 395 1.01 -2.26 7.65
CA GLU A 395 1.94 -2.68 8.69
C GLU A 395 2.08 -1.52 9.67
N ARG A 396 1.16 -1.53 10.66
CA ARG A 396 1.16 -0.88 11.98
C ARG A 396 -0.17 -0.19 12.28
N ARG A 397 -1.07 -0.94 12.94
CA ARG A 397 -1.75 -0.51 14.16
C ARG A 397 -2.37 -1.73 14.88
N LEU A 398 -1.88 -1.94 16.09
CA LEU A 398 -2.36 -2.76 17.20
C LEU A 398 -3.88 -3.02 17.24
N THR A 399 -4.24 -4.31 17.12
CA THR A 399 -5.25 -5.05 17.91
C THR A 399 -6.52 -4.31 18.33
N LEU A 400 -7.55 -4.30 17.47
CA LEU A 400 -8.77 -5.03 17.84
C LEU A 400 -8.63 -6.39 17.17
N LYS A 401 -8.87 -7.49 17.91
CA LYS A 401 -8.98 -8.83 17.30
C LYS A 401 -9.88 -8.70 16.06
N GLU A 402 -9.38 -9.17 14.93
CA GLU A 402 -10.14 -9.25 13.68
C GLU A 402 -11.51 -9.86 13.97
N ILE A 403 -12.55 -9.39 13.29
CA ILE A 403 -13.91 -9.91 13.48
C ILE A 403 -13.90 -11.37 13.05
N ILE A 404 -13.68 -12.29 13.99
CA ILE A 404 -13.77 -13.73 13.77
C ILE A 404 -15.18 -14.02 13.27
N THR A 405 -15.30 -14.54 12.06
CA THR A 405 -16.55 -15.02 11.47
C THR A 405 -16.76 -16.50 11.82
N GLY A 406 -17.98 -17.01 11.68
CA GLY A 406 -18.21 -18.45 11.81
C GLY A 406 -17.38 -19.28 10.82
N PHE A 407 -17.11 -18.73 9.63
CA PHE A 407 -16.25 -19.37 8.63
C PHE A 407 -14.79 -19.47 9.10
N GLU A 408 -14.26 -18.42 9.72
CA GLU A 408 -12.89 -18.44 10.25
C GLU A 408 -12.76 -19.42 11.41
N MET A 409 -13.74 -19.46 12.32
CA MET A 409 -13.78 -20.51 13.35
C MET A 409 -13.81 -21.92 12.75
N PHE A 410 -14.63 -22.14 11.72
CA PHE A 410 -14.70 -23.43 11.06
C PHE A 410 -13.39 -23.82 10.36
N ARG A 411 -12.73 -22.85 9.71
CA ARG A 411 -11.42 -23.04 9.07
C ARG A 411 -10.36 -23.43 10.09
N ASP A 412 -10.30 -22.72 11.21
CA ASP A 412 -9.28 -22.90 12.24
C ASP A 412 -9.51 -24.21 13.04
N GLU A 413 -10.73 -24.76 13.03
CA GLU A 413 -11.06 -26.06 13.61
C GLU A 413 -10.82 -27.25 12.67
N GLN A 414 -10.44 -27.02 11.42
CA GLN A 414 -10.03 -28.12 10.56
C GLN A 414 -8.75 -28.75 11.14
N PRO A 415 -8.64 -30.09 11.20
CA PRO A 415 -7.50 -30.74 11.81
C PRO A 415 -6.18 -30.25 11.21
N GLU A 416 -5.33 -29.66 12.06
CA GLU A 416 -4.02 -29.13 11.71
C GLU A 416 -3.19 -30.25 11.04
N GLY A 417 -2.59 -29.94 9.88
CA GLY A 417 -1.78 -30.89 9.11
C GLY A 417 -2.50 -31.61 7.97
N THR A 418 -3.77 -31.31 7.69
CA THR A 418 -4.47 -31.89 6.54
C THR A 418 -4.08 -31.31 5.17
N GLY A 419 -3.33 -30.19 5.13
CA GLY A 419 -2.85 -29.59 3.89
C GLY A 419 -3.97 -29.20 2.91
N LEU A 420 -5.20 -29.05 3.42
CA LEU A 420 -6.36 -28.75 2.59
C LEU A 420 -6.17 -27.40 1.92
N ALA A 421 -6.25 -27.40 0.59
CA ALA A 421 -6.28 -26.15 -0.16
C ALA A 421 -7.47 -25.31 0.33
N TYR A 422 -7.31 -23.98 0.35
CA TYR A 422 -8.35 -23.05 0.80
C TYR A 422 -9.72 -23.31 0.14
N GLN A 423 -9.71 -23.67 -1.14
CA GLN A 423 -10.92 -24.03 -1.91
C GLN A 423 -11.68 -25.23 -1.32
N GLU A 424 -10.97 -26.21 -0.75
CA GLU A 424 -11.60 -27.38 -0.13
C GLU A 424 -12.26 -27.01 1.21
N VAL A 425 -11.67 -26.08 1.97
CA VAL A 425 -12.28 -25.56 3.20
C VAL A 425 -13.55 -24.78 2.88
N VAL A 426 -13.54 -23.95 1.83
CA VAL A 426 -14.74 -23.25 1.34
C VAL A 426 -15.83 -24.23 0.93
N ALA A 427 -15.49 -25.26 0.12
CA ALA A 427 -16.47 -26.26 -0.31
C ALA A 427 -17.09 -27.02 0.88
N ARG A 428 -16.30 -27.34 1.91
CA ARG A 428 -16.79 -27.98 3.14
C ARG A 428 -17.69 -27.05 3.96
N TRP A 429 -17.36 -25.76 4.01
CA TRP A 429 -18.20 -24.75 4.66
C TRP A 429 -19.54 -24.56 3.95
N GLU A 430 -19.55 -24.53 2.62
CA GLU A 430 -20.76 -24.44 1.81
C GLU A 430 -21.64 -25.69 1.96
N ALA A 431 -21.01 -26.86 2.12
CA ALA A 431 -21.69 -28.13 2.37
C ALA A 431 -22.33 -28.24 3.77
N LEU A 432 -21.98 -27.36 4.72
CA LEU A 432 -22.65 -27.31 6.02
C LEU A 432 -24.14 -26.95 5.86
N THR A 433 -24.98 -27.52 6.72
CA THR A 433 -26.36 -27.07 6.84
C THR A 433 -26.41 -25.64 7.40
N LYS A 434 -27.49 -24.91 7.11
CA LYS A 434 -27.71 -23.56 7.67
C LYS A 434 -27.55 -23.54 9.20
N LYS A 435 -28.12 -24.53 9.88
CA LYS A 435 -28.04 -24.68 11.34
C LYS A 435 -26.61 -24.87 11.85
N GLN A 436 -25.75 -25.55 11.09
CA GLN A 436 -24.35 -25.71 11.45
C GLN A 436 -23.56 -24.42 11.28
N ARG A 437 -23.81 -23.67 10.20
CA ARG A 437 -23.20 -22.34 9.99
C ARG A 437 -23.64 -21.35 11.07
N GLU A 438 -24.93 -21.33 11.39
CA GLU A 438 -25.49 -20.52 12.49
C GLU A 438 -24.82 -20.85 13.83
N ALA A 439 -24.53 -22.13 14.12
CA ALA A 439 -23.82 -22.51 15.34
C ALA A 439 -22.36 -22.01 15.38
N TYR A 440 -21.68 -21.96 14.23
CA TYR A 440 -20.35 -21.37 14.12
C TYR A 440 -20.39 -19.85 14.30
N ASP A 441 -21.37 -19.18 13.69
CA ASP A 441 -21.57 -17.74 13.86
C ASP A 441 -21.93 -17.38 15.30
N GLU A 442 -22.78 -18.16 15.98
CA GLU A 442 -23.10 -17.97 17.40
C GLU A 442 -21.87 -18.08 18.30
N ARG A 443 -20.97 -19.04 18.00
CA ARG A 443 -19.71 -19.22 18.74
C ARG A 443 -18.75 -18.05 18.48
N ALA A 444 -18.65 -17.60 17.25
CA ALA A 444 -17.85 -16.43 16.89
C ALA A 444 -18.38 -15.17 17.61
N TRP A 445 -19.71 -15.00 17.65
CA TRP A 445 -20.37 -13.94 18.41
C TRP A 445 -20.19 -14.04 19.92
N ALA A 446 -20.08 -15.25 20.49
CA ALA A 446 -19.77 -15.42 21.91
C ALA A 446 -18.36 -14.90 22.23
N ILE A 447 -17.37 -15.20 21.38
CA ILE A 447 -16.00 -14.69 21.52
C ILE A 447 -15.98 -13.16 21.37
N HIS A 448 -16.74 -12.61 20.41
CA HIS A 448 -16.90 -11.17 20.28
C HIS A 448 -17.52 -10.52 21.50
N ARG A 449 -18.59 -11.10 22.07
CA ARG A 449 -19.22 -10.58 23.30
C ARG A 449 -18.26 -10.56 24.48
N GLU A 450 -17.43 -11.58 24.63
CA GLU A 450 -16.39 -11.62 25.67
C GLU A 450 -15.31 -10.56 25.43
N ALA A 451 -14.84 -10.40 24.19
CA ALA A 451 -13.88 -9.37 23.82
C ALA A 451 -14.48 -7.95 23.99
N TYR A 452 -15.76 -7.77 23.67
CA TYR A 452 -16.49 -6.52 23.84
C TYR A 452 -16.72 -6.20 25.32
N ALA A 453 -17.01 -7.18 26.17
CA ALA A 453 -17.16 -6.97 27.62
C ALA A 453 -15.89 -6.41 28.30
N ALA A 454 -14.72 -6.59 27.69
CA ALA A 454 -13.45 -6.04 28.17
C ALA A 454 -13.20 -4.58 27.73
N LEU A 455 -14.02 -4.00 26.85
CA LEU A 455 -13.85 -2.63 26.37
C LEU A 455 -14.56 -1.61 27.26
N PRO A 456 -14.04 -0.37 27.38
CA PRO A 456 -14.72 0.70 28.12
C PRO A 456 -16.14 0.95 27.61
N PRO A 457 -17.15 1.14 28.48
CA PRO A 457 -18.57 1.28 28.09
C PRO A 457 -18.84 2.38 27.06
N ASP A 458 -18.10 3.49 27.12
CA ASP A 458 -18.26 4.62 26.20
C ASP A 458 -17.76 4.29 24.78
N TYR A 459 -16.78 3.38 24.68
CA TYR A 459 -16.27 2.90 23.41
C TYR A 459 -17.27 1.95 22.74
N LEU A 460 -17.87 1.03 23.50
CA LEU A 460 -18.93 0.14 23.01
C LEU A 460 -20.17 0.92 22.56
N LYS A 461 -20.58 1.95 23.30
CA LYS A 461 -21.71 2.82 22.92
C LYS A 461 -21.50 3.50 21.59
N THR A 462 -20.27 3.93 21.31
CA THR A 462 -19.92 4.55 20.04
C THR A 462 -19.96 3.52 18.91
N LEU A 463 -19.40 2.34 19.14
CA LEU A 463 -19.33 1.25 18.17
C LEU A 463 -20.71 0.66 17.80
N CYS A 464 -21.61 0.45 18.76
CA CYS A 464 -22.98 -0.01 18.49
C CYS A 464 -23.80 1.07 17.77
N ARG A 465 -23.61 2.35 18.12
CA ARG A 465 -24.30 3.47 17.48
C ARG A 465 -23.84 3.70 16.03
N GLU A 466 -22.57 3.43 15.73
CA GLU A 466 -22.02 3.48 14.37
C GLU A 466 -22.50 2.32 13.48
N ARG A 467 -22.91 1.18 14.08
CA ARG A 467 -23.34 -0.03 13.35
C ARG A 467 -24.86 -0.21 13.25
N GLY A 468 -25.64 0.55 14.01
CA GLY A 468 -27.09 0.39 14.05
C GLY A 468 -27.57 -0.87 14.79
N ASP A 469 -26.68 -1.51 15.54
CA ASP A 469 -27.01 -2.69 16.35
C ASP A 469 -27.62 -2.26 17.70
N PRO A 470 -28.67 -2.94 18.20
CA PRO A 470 -29.20 -2.68 19.54
C PRO A 470 -28.12 -3.01 20.58
N GLY A 471 -27.78 -2.03 21.41
CA GLY A 471 -26.73 -2.18 22.40
C GLY A 471 -27.13 -3.19 23.49
N PRO A 472 -26.19 -3.95 24.07
CA PRO A 472 -26.46 -4.87 25.17
C PRO A 472 -26.99 -4.20 26.46
N TRP A 473 -27.10 -2.87 26.49
CA TRP A 473 -27.71 -2.06 27.55
C TRP A 473 -29.16 -1.66 27.27
N GLU A 474 -29.74 -2.05 26.13
CA GLU A 474 -31.12 -1.71 25.72
C GLU A 474 -32.13 -2.84 26.05
N SER A 475 -31.78 -3.75 26.95
CA SER A 475 -32.63 -4.86 27.45
C SER A 475 -33.31 -4.51 28.77
#